data_AF-A0A5E4NHA7-F1
#
_entry.id   AF-A0A5E4NHA7-F1
#
_cell.length_a   1.000
_cell.length_b   1.000
_cell.length_c   1.000
_cell.angle_alpha   90.00
_cell.angle_beta   90.00
_cell.angle_gamma   90.00
#
_symmetry.space_group_name_H-M   'P 1'
#
loop_
_entity.id
_entity.type
_entity.pdbx_description
1 polymer ?
#
loop_
_entity_poly.entity_id
_entity_poly.type
_entity_poly.pdbx_seq_one_letter_code
_entity_poly.pdbx_strand_id
1 'polypeptide(L)'
;MRTIRDLRVLLSSDLSFNEHIDTVCAKPYRHLGLLNRNCDGFNNIHRLRTLYYASVRSGVEFRSVVWNPMRLGLTTEIEKVQRRFLRTIARKINSAGYPASVVERQYNTNSLQTRRIKFRFLYRLVSLN
;
A
#
# COMPACT_ATOMS: atom_id res chain seq x y z
N MET A 1 24.71 0.53 9.69
CA MET A 1 23.83 -0.20 10.63
C MET A 1 23.71 -1.63 10.17
N ARG A 2 23.63 -2.60 11.08
CA ARG A 2 23.42 -4.01 10.72
C ARG A 2 21.92 -4.28 10.61
N THR A 3 21.50 -4.94 9.54
CA THR A 3 20.11 -5.33 9.30
C THR A 3 20.01 -6.85 9.28
N ILE A 4 19.08 -7.40 10.05
CA ILE A 4 18.77 -8.83 10.06
C ILE A 4 17.55 -9.06 9.18
N ARG A 5 17.60 -10.12 8.38
CA ARG A 5 16.45 -10.60 7.61
C ARG A 5 15.89 -11.84 8.27
N ASP A 6 14.68 -11.73 8.80
CA ASP A 6 13.93 -12.88 9.29
C ASP A 6 12.55 -12.91 8.64
N LEU A 7 12.12 -14.09 8.16
CA LEU A 7 10.86 -14.26 7.43
C LEU A 7 10.61 -13.11 6.42
N ARG A 8 11.63 -12.78 5.61
CA ARG A 8 11.63 -11.68 4.60
C ARG A 8 11.20 -10.31 5.15
N VAL A 9 11.28 -10.10 6.46
CA VAL A 9 11.18 -8.81 7.14
C VAL A 9 12.60 -8.36 7.48
N LEU A 10 12.90 -7.10 7.17
CA LEU A 10 14.18 -6.49 7.52
C LEU A 10 14.02 -5.74 8.84
N LEU A 11 14.87 -6.04 9.82
CA LEU A 11 14.93 -5.35 11.10
C LEU A 11 16.34 -4.81 11.31
N SER A 12 16.42 -3.48 11.41
CA SER A 12 17.68 -2.81 11.70
C SER A 12 18.06 -2.97 13.18
N SER A 13 19.35 -2.84 13.50
CA SER A 13 19.86 -2.93 14.88
C SER A 13 19.28 -1.89 15.84
N ASP A 14 18.72 -0.80 15.33
CA ASP A 14 17.97 0.22 16.08
C ASP A 14 16.47 -0.10 16.20
N LEU A 15 16.08 -1.35 15.89
CA LEU A 15 14.70 -1.83 15.82
C LEU A 15 13.82 -1.07 14.82
N SER A 16 14.44 -0.40 13.84
CA SER A 16 13.73 0.32 12.80
C SER A 16 13.33 -0.60 11.64
N PHE A 17 12.19 -0.27 11.02
CA PHE A 17 11.70 -0.86 9.78
C PHE A 17 11.94 0.03 8.56
N ASN A 18 12.78 1.07 8.63
CA ASN A 18 12.99 2.01 7.51
C ASN A 18 13.36 1.28 6.20
N GLU A 19 14.41 0.46 6.24
CA GLU A 19 14.88 -0.32 5.07
C GLU A 19 13.83 -1.33 4.59
N HIS A 20 13.07 -1.89 5.53
CA HIS A 20 11.96 -2.78 5.22
C HIS A 20 10.85 -2.05 4.46
N ILE A 21 10.46 -0.86 4.90
CA ILE A 21 9.42 -0.06 4.24
C ILE A 21 9.84 0.36 2.84
N ASP A 22 11.10 0.74 2.64
CA ASP A 22 11.62 1.06 1.31
C ASP A 22 11.48 -0.15 0.38
N THR A 23 11.83 -1.34 0.88
CA THR A 23 11.71 -2.60 0.13
C THR A 23 10.24 -2.96 -0.15
N VAL A 24 9.36 -2.82 0.86
CA VAL A 24 7.93 -3.08 0.76
C VAL A 24 7.27 -2.13 -0.24
N CYS A 25 7.69 -0.88 -0.34
CA CYS A 25 7.15 0.10 -1.28
C CYS A 25 7.69 -0.06 -2.70
N ALA A 26 8.95 -0.49 -2.87
CA ALA A 26 9.60 -0.61 -4.18
C ALA A 26 8.87 -1.56 -5.14
N LYS A 27 8.45 -2.74 -4.67
CA LYS A 27 7.75 -3.73 -5.51
C LYS A 27 6.35 -3.26 -5.97
N PRO A 28 5.47 -2.76 -5.09
CA PRO A 28 4.22 -2.10 -5.44
C PRO A 28 4.37 -0.96 -6.44
N TYR A 29 5.40 -0.11 -6.32
CA TYR A 29 5.65 0.93 -7.32
C TYR A 29 5.98 0.37 -8.71
N ARG A 30 6.76 -0.72 -8.78
CA ARG A 30 7.02 -1.42 -10.06
C ARG A 30 5.73 -1.99 -10.65
N HIS A 31 4.90 -2.63 -9.83
CA HIS A 31 3.59 -3.13 -10.27
C HIS A 31 2.65 -2.00 -10.73
N LEU A 32 2.62 -0.86 -10.03
CA LEU A 32 1.87 0.31 -10.48
C LEU A 32 2.37 0.82 -11.83
N GLY A 33 3.68 0.87 -12.05
CA GLY A 33 4.24 1.22 -13.36
C GLY A 33 3.79 0.26 -14.46
N LEU A 34 3.75 -1.05 -14.18
CA LEU A 34 3.23 -2.05 -15.13
C LEU A 34 1.74 -1.89 -15.39
N LEU A 35 0.93 -1.64 -14.36
CA LEU A 35 -0.50 -1.37 -14.52
C LEU A 35 -0.73 -0.13 -15.37
N ASN A 36 0.00 0.95 -15.11
CA ASN A 36 -0.16 2.20 -15.84
C ASN A 36 0.21 2.05 -17.32
N ARG A 37 1.22 1.25 -17.66
CA ARG A 37 1.62 1.00 -19.05
C ARG A 37 0.69 0.03 -19.78
N ASN A 38 0.35 -1.08 -19.15
CA ASN A 38 -0.42 -2.15 -19.82
C ASN A 38 -1.93 -1.92 -19.79
N CYS A 39 -2.43 -1.12 -18.84
CA CYS A 39 -3.86 -0.86 -18.67
C CYS A 39 -4.23 0.58 -19.03
N ASP A 40 -3.41 1.27 -19.84
CA ASP A 40 -3.71 2.64 -20.23
C ASP A 40 -5.00 2.73 -21.05
N GLY A 41 -5.30 1.75 -21.90
CA GLY A 41 -6.57 1.65 -22.63
C GLY A 41 -7.78 1.21 -21.76
N PHE A 42 -7.58 0.88 -20.48
CA PHE A 42 -8.69 0.45 -19.64
C PHE A 42 -9.47 1.66 -19.15
N ASN A 43 -10.72 1.78 -19.60
CA ASN A 43 -11.64 2.84 -19.19
C ASN A 43 -12.49 2.44 -17.97
N ASN A 44 -12.62 1.14 -17.70
CA ASN A 44 -13.36 0.64 -16.54
C ASN A 44 -12.51 0.74 -15.27
N ILE A 45 -12.84 1.71 -14.41
CA ILE A 45 -12.14 1.95 -13.14
C ILE A 45 -12.25 0.76 -12.17
N HIS A 46 -13.35 0.00 -12.19
CA HIS A 46 -13.51 -1.18 -11.34
C HIS A 46 -12.49 -2.26 -11.69
N ARG A 47 -12.24 -2.50 -12.99
CA ARG A 47 -11.22 -3.46 -13.44
C ARG A 47 -9.81 -3.04 -12.99
N LEU A 48 -9.48 -1.76 -13.15
CA LEU A 48 -8.21 -1.20 -12.68
C LEU A 48 -8.04 -1.36 -11.16
N ARG A 49 -9.10 -1.13 -10.39
CA ARG A 49 -9.10 -1.33 -8.93
C ARG A 49 -8.86 -2.79 -8.56
N THR A 50 -9.52 -3.73 -9.23
CA THR A 50 -9.30 -5.16 -9.00
C THR A 50 -7.85 -5.54 -9.23
N LEU A 51 -7.25 -5.08 -10.34
CA LEU A 51 -5.84 -5.33 -10.65
C LEU A 51 -4.90 -4.69 -9.61
N TYR A 52 -5.19 -3.46 -9.18
CA TYR A 52 -4.45 -2.79 -8.10
C TYR A 52 -4.53 -3.58 -6.79
N TYR A 53 -5.71 -4.10 -6.42
CA TYR A 53 -5.88 -4.90 -5.21
C TYR A 53 -5.10 -6.22 -5.28
N ALA A 54 -5.17 -6.91 -6.41
CA ALA A 54 -4.53 -8.21 -6.60
C ALA A 54 -2.99 -8.13 -6.62
N SER A 55 -2.42 -7.05 -7.16
CA SER A 55 -0.97 -6.96 -7.42
C SER A 55 -0.21 -5.95 -6.55
N VAL A 56 -0.80 -4.78 -6.27
CA VAL A 56 -0.12 -3.68 -5.58
C VAL A 56 -0.45 -3.72 -4.10
N ARG A 57 -1.75 -3.71 -3.75
CA ARG A 57 -2.20 -3.70 -2.35
C ARG A 57 -1.80 -4.97 -1.61
N SER A 58 -2.04 -6.14 -2.21
CA SER A 58 -1.64 -7.44 -1.63
C SER A 58 -0.14 -7.48 -1.30
N GLY A 59 0.70 -6.88 -2.16
CA GLY A 59 2.14 -6.77 -1.94
C GLY A 59 2.51 -5.88 -0.76
N VAL A 60 1.82 -4.75 -0.59
CA VAL A 60 2.01 -3.85 0.56
C VAL A 60 1.51 -4.48 1.87
N GLU A 61 0.41 -5.22 1.84
CA GLU A 61 -0.19 -5.80 3.05
C GLU A 61 0.53 -7.09 3.49
N PHE A 62 1.38 -7.66 2.65
CA PHE A 62 2.08 -8.90 2.94
C PHE A 62 2.94 -8.79 4.20
N ARG A 63 2.69 -9.68 5.16
CA ARG A 63 3.39 -9.75 6.46
C ARG A 63 3.26 -8.49 7.32
N SER A 64 2.32 -7.59 7.01
CA SER A 64 2.18 -6.32 7.75
C SER A 64 1.91 -6.51 9.24
N VAL A 65 1.37 -7.65 9.65
CA VAL A 65 1.18 -7.99 11.08
C VAL A 65 2.48 -7.87 11.88
N VAL A 66 3.62 -8.19 11.29
CA VAL A 66 4.94 -8.17 11.94
C VAL A 66 5.56 -6.76 11.93
N TRP A 67 5.53 -6.09 10.78
CA TRP A 67 6.33 -4.87 10.57
C TRP A 67 5.54 -3.56 10.58
N ASN A 68 4.21 -3.57 10.68
CA ASN A 68 3.36 -2.39 10.50
C ASN A 68 3.83 -1.21 11.39
N PRO A 69 4.47 -0.18 10.81
CA PRO A 69 5.09 0.87 11.58
C PRO A 69 4.01 1.82 12.10
N MET A 70 4.06 2.14 13.39
CA MET A 70 3.18 3.16 13.98
C MET A 70 3.71 4.58 13.77
N ARG A 71 4.93 4.72 13.24
CA ARG A 71 5.54 6.02 12.95
C ARG A 71 4.83 6.68 11.76
N LEU A 72 4.42 7.94 11.94
CA LEU A 72 3.66 8.71 10.95
C LEU A 72 4.41 8.81 9.60
N GLY A 73 5.72 9.06 9.62
CA GLY A 73 6.54 9.16 8.41
C GLY A 73 6.50 7.89 7.56
N LEU A 74 6.75 6.72 8.17
CA LEU A 74 6.73 5.43 7.47
C LEU A 74 5.33 5.06 6.98
N THR A 75 4.30 5.36 7.77
CA THR A 75 2.91 5.21 7.32
C THR A 75 2.64 6.06 6.08
N THR A 76 3.14 7.30 6.07
CA THR A 76 2.98 8.23 4.95
C THR A 76 3.66 7.73 3.68
N GLU A 77 4.86 7.15 3.77
CA GLU A 77 5.55 6.55 2.61
C GLU A 77 4.72 5.45 1.96
N ILE A 78 4.09 4.62 2.77
CA ILE A 78 3.25 3.52 2.29
C ILE A 78 1.97 4.07 1.65
N GLU A 79 1.36 5.10 2.24
CA GLU A 79 0.20 5.77 1.67
C GLU A 79 0.52 6.46 0.32
N LYS A 80 1.77 6.88 0.06
CA LYS A 80 2.15 7.42 -1.25
C LYS A 80 1.93 6.42 -2.39
N VAL A 81 2.05 5.11 -2.13
CA VAL A 81 1.74 4.05 -3.12
C VAL A 81 0.27 4.14 -3.54
N GLN A 82 -0.65 4.17 -2.56
CA GLN A 82 -2.08 4.32 -2.85
C GLN A 82 -2.40 5.66 -3.52
N ARG A 83 -1.81 6.77 -3.04
CA ARG A 83 -2.00 8.09 -3.67
C ARG A 83 -1.57 8.12 -5.13
N ARG A 84 -0.49 7.43 -5.50
CA ARG A 84 -0.05 7.34 -6.90
C ARG A 84 -1.05 6.59 -7.78
N PHE A 85 -1.67 5.53 -7.24
CA PHE A 85 -2.76 4.84 -7.92
C PHE A 85 -3.98 5.75 -8.10
N LEU A 86 -4.39 6.46 -7.04
CA LEU A 86 -5.55 7.38 -7.09
C LEU A 86 -5.33 8.52 -8.08
N ARG A 87 -4.11 9.06 -8.20
CA ARG A 87 -3.77 10.04 -9.26
C ARG A 87 -3.94 9.47 -10.67
N THR A 88 -3.75 8.16 -10.84
CA THR A 88 -3.97 7.51 -12.14
C THR A 88 -5.47 7.41 -12.44
N ILE A 89 -6.28 7.03 -11.45
CA ILE A 89 -7.75 7.07 -11.59
C ILE A 89 -8.21 8.50 -11.88
N ALA A 90 -7.76 9.48 -11.09
CA ALA A 90 -8.13 10.89 -11.22
C ALA A 90 -7.92 11.42 -12.64
N ARG A 91 -6.80 11.07 -13.29
CA ARG A 91 -6.53 11.41 -14.69
C ARG A 91 -7.53 10.78 -15.65
N LYS A 92 -7.89 9.52 -15.45
CA LYS A 92 -8.85 8.79 -16.32
C LYS A 92 -10.28 9.31 -16.22
N ILE A 93 -10.63 9.97 -15.12
CA ILE A 93 -11.98 10.53 -14.88
C ILE A 93 -12.01 12.06 -14.98
N ASN A 94 -10.96 12.68 -15.53
CA ASN A 94 -10.83 14.14 -15.66
C ASN A 94 -10.97 14.89 -14.32
N SER A 95 -10.52 14.29 -13.22
CA SER A 95 -10.54 14.87 -11.87
C SER A 95 -9.13 15.08 -11.30
N ALA A 96 -8.12 15.28 -12.15
CA ALA A 96 -6.72 15.39 -11.72
C ALA A 96 -6.43 16.57 -10.76
N GLY A 97 -7.28 17.60 -10.75
CA GLY A 97 -7.18 18.74 -9.83
C GLY A 97 -7.80 18.52 -8.45
N TYR A 98 -8.56 17.43 -8.25
CA TYR A 98 -9.22 17.15 -6.97
C TYR A 98 -8.28 16.47 -5.98
N PRO A 99 -8.44 16.71 -4.67
CA PRO A 99 -7.74 15.97 -3.65
C PRO A 99 -7.93 14.45 -3.80
N ALA A 100 -6.89 13.67 -3.53
CA ALA A 100 -6.95 12.20 -3.63
C ALA A 100 -8.07 11.59 -2.78
N SER A 101 -8.43 12.23 -1.67
CA SER A 101 -9.52 11.83 -0.77
C SER A 101 -10.90 11.84 -1.45
N VAL A 102 -11.12 12.70 -2.46
CA VAL A 102 -12.37 12.73 -3.24
C VAL A 102 -12.49 11.43 -4.04
N VAL A 103 -11.42 11.05 -4.74
CA VAL A 103 -11.36 9.82 -5.53
C VAL A 103 -11.43 8.58 -4.64
N GLU A 104 -10.80 8.62 -3.46
CA GLU A 104 -10.93 7.53 -2.47
C GLU A 104 -12.37 7.30 -2.06
N ARG A 105 -13.11 8.37 -1.76
CA ARG A 105 -14.52 8.30 -1.36
C ARG A 105 -15.40 7.81 -2.51
N GLN A 106 -15.24 8.40 -3.69
CA GLN A 106 -16.02 8.05 -4.88
C GLN A 106 -15.91 6.57 -5.25
N TYR A 107 -14.70 6.00 -5.10
CA TYR A 107 -14.45 4.59 -5.42
C TYR A 107 -14.32 3.70 -4.19
N ASN A 108 -14.77 4.13 -3.01
CA ASN A 108 -14.71 3.37 -1.76
C ASN A 108 -13.36 2.64 -1.55
N THR A 109 -12.25 3.37 -1.74
CA THR A 109 -10.90 2.83 -1.63
C THR A 109 -10.37 3.16 -0.25
N ASN A 110 -10.53 2.22 0.70
CA ASN A 110 -10.00 2.35 2.05
C ASN A 110 -8.48 2.60 2.06
N SER A 111 -7.99 3.41 3.00
CA SER A 111 -6.55 3.63 3.21
C SER A 111 -5.82 2.34 3.53
N LEU A 112 -4.54 2.29 3.17
CA LEU A 112 -3.68 1.14 3.49
C LEU A 112 -3.46 1.04 5.00
N GLN A 113 -3.42 2.17 5.71
CA GLN A 113 -3.32 2.23 7.16
C GLN A 113 -4.52 1.57 7.85
N THR A 114 -5.75 1.97 7.50
CA THR A 114 -6.97 1.43 8.12
C THR A 114 -7.05 -0.08 7.93
N ARG A 115 -6.65 -0.59 6.76
CA ARG A 115 -6.63 -2.04 6.48
C ARG A 115 -5.57 -2.78 7.28
N ARG A 116 -4.35 -2.26 7.38
CA ARG A 116 -3.26 -2.88 8.16
C ARG A 116 -3.57 -2.92 9.66
N ILE A 117 -4.25 -1.91 10.19
CA ILE A 117 -4.72 -1.91 11.60
C ILE A 117 -5.72 -3.05 11.83
N LYS A 118 -6.67 -3.27 10.90
CA LYS A 118 -7.62 -4.38 11.00
C LYS A 118 -6.93 -5.76 11.06
N PHE A 119 -5.91 -5.98 10.22
CA PHE A 119 -5.15 -7.24 10.24
C PHE A 119 -4.42 -7.47 11.56
N ARG A 120 -3.84 -6.42 12.16
CA ARG A 120 -3.19 -6.51 13.48
C ARG A 120 -4.20 -6.86 14.59
N PHE A 121 -5.40 -6.26 14.55
CA PHE A 121 -6.45 -6.53 15.52
C PHE A 121 -6.89 -8.01 15.48
N LEU A 122 -7.14 -8.55 14.28
CA LEU A 122 -7.50 -9.96 14.11
C LEU A 122 -6.43 -10.91 14.64
N TYR A 123 -5.14 -10.61 14.37
CA TYR A 123 -4.04 -11.40 14.91
C TYR A 123 -4.04 -11.41 16.45
N ARG A 124 -4.24 -10.25 17.09
CA ARG A 124 -4.29 -10.16 18.55
C ARG A 124 -5.42 -11.00 19.15
N LEU A 125 -6.61 -11.00 18.55
CA LEU A 125 -7.73 -11.80 19.04
C LEU A 125 -7.46 -13.31 18.97
N VAL A 126 -6.78 -13.77 17.90
CA VAL A 126 -6.43 -15.19 17.76
C VAL A 126 -5.29 -15.58 18.69
N SER A 127 -4.32 -14.71 18.92
CA SER A 127 -3.17 -14.99 19.81
C SER A 127 -3.49 -14.92 21.31
N LEU A 128 -4.68 -14.44 21.67
CA LEU A 128 -5.13 -14.28 23.07
C LEU A 128 -6.13 -15.36 23.50
N ASN A 129 -6.43 -16.34 22.63
CA ASN A 129 -7.10 -17.60 22.96
C ASN A 129 -6.09 -18.74 22.85
#